data_AF-A0AAD6TJR9-F1
#
_entry.id   AF-A0AAD6TJR9-F1
#
_cell.length_a   1.000
_cell.length_b   1.000
_cell.length_c   1.000
_cell.angle_alpha   90.00
_cell.angle_beta   90.00
_cell.angle_gamma   90.00
#
_symmetry.space_group_name_H-M   'P 1'
#
loop_
_entity.id
_entity.type
_entity.pdbx_description
1 polymer ?
#
loop_
_entity_poly.entity_id
_entity_poly.type
_entity_poly.pdbx_seq_one_letter_code
_entity_poly.pdbx_strand_id
1 'polypeptide(L)'
;MDPGELARWSHFAVKGGIGKCTALHDCVAKTSEDLMFLKNDEIVVLKQLPGEGLFLGYCAGVVGHFRAKAVHFHSKLKKPM
;
A
#
# COMPACT_ATOMS: atom_id res chain seq x y z
N MET A 1 -11.35 -7.83 -5.34
CA MET A 1 -10.15 -8.68 -5.23
C MET A 1 -10.58 -10.03 -4.72
N ASP A 2 -10.22 -11.12 -5.38
CA ASP A 2 -10.58 -12.47 -4.89
C ASP A 2 -9.68 -12.91 -3.73
N PRO A 3 -10.09 -13.91 -2.91
CA PRO A 3 -9.30 -14.35 -1.75
C PRO A 3 -7.90 -14.87 -2.10
N GLY A 4 -7.71 -15.46 -3.29
CA GLY A 4 -6.42 -15.97 -3.74
C GLY A 4 -5.46 -14.83 -4.09
N GLU A 5 -5.95 -13.78 -4.74
CA GLU A 5 -5.19 -12.53 -4.94
C GLU A 5 -4.77 -11.89 -3.62
N LEU A 6 -5.69 -11.79 -2.65
CA LEU A 6 -5.41 -11.18 -1.35
C LEU A 6 -4.30 -11.94 -0.59
N ALA A 7 -4.33 -13.27 -0.62
CA ALA A 7 -3.30 -14.11 -0.02
C ALA A 7 -1.94 -13.92 -0.69
N ARG A 8 -1.89 -13.83 -2.03
CA ARG A 8 -0.66 -13.55 -2.77
C ARG A 8 -0.07 -12.20 -2.40
N TRP A 9 -0.90 -11.16 -2.31
CA TRP A 9 -0.45 -9.82 -1.92
C TRP A 9 0.05 -9.75 -0.50
N SER A 10 -0.64 -10.41 0.44
CA SER A 10 -0.22 -10.47 1.83
C SER A 10 1.14 -11.16 1.98
N HIS A 11 1.36 -12.27 1.27
CA HIS A 11 2.65 -12.95 1.28
C HIS A 11 3.76 -12.11 0.61
N PHE A 12 3.44 -11.37 -0.46
CA PHE A 12 4.39 -10.45 -1.07
C PHE A 12 4.74 -9.26 -0.15
N ALA A 13 3.78 -8.76 0.62
CA ALA A 13 4.00 -7.71 1.61
C ALA A 13 5.00 -8.12 2.69
N VAL A 14 4.91 -9.35 3.20
CA VAL A 14 5.87 -9.91 4.19
C VAL A 14 7.30 -9.90 3.66
N LYS A 15 7.49 -10.03 2.33
CA LYS A 15 8.80 -9.94 1.66
C LYS A 15 9.26 -8.50 1.40
N GLY A 16 8.48 -7.49 1.83
CA GLY A 16 8.79 -6.07 1.67
C GLY A 16 8.30 -5.44 0.37
N GLY A 17 7.49 -6.15 -0.43
CA GLY A 17 6.88 -5.61 -1.65
C GLY A 17 7.88 -4.99 -2.63
N ILE A 18 7.45 -3.90 -3.28
CA ILE A 18 8.32 -3.06 -4.14
C ILE A 18 8.97 -1.90 -3.39
N GLY A 19 8.64 -1.71 -2.12
CA GLY A 19 9.19 -0.64 -1.28
C GLY A 19 8.31 -0.37 -0.06
N LYS A 20 8.69 0.64 0.72
CA LYS A 20 8.00 1.06 1.94
C LYS A 20 7.79 2.57 1.96
N CYS A 21 6.77 2.99 2.69
CA CYS A 21 6.51 4.39 2.98
C CYS A 21 5.94 4.55 4.39
N THR A 22 6.00 5.77 4.91
CA THR A 22 5.36 6.15 6.18
C THR A 22 4.21 7.10 5.93
N ALA A 23 3.07 6.85 6.56
CA ALA A 23 1.91 7.72 6.50
C ALA A 23 2.18 9.10 7.14
N LEU A 24 1.84 10.17 6.43
CA LEU A 24 2.02 11.56 6.89
C LEU A 24 0.82 12.07 7.71
N HIS A 25 -0.35 11.50 7.50
CA HIS A 25 -1.60 11.82 8.19
C HIS A 25 -2.51 10.58 8.21
N ASP A 26 -3.54 10.63 9.04
CA ASP A 26 -4.54 9.57 9.13
C ASP A 26 -5.34 9.50 7.82
N CYS A 27 -5.56 8.29 7.32
CA CYS A 27 -6.38 8.01 6.16
C CYS A 27 -7.52 7.08 6.54
N VAL A 28 -8.73 7.64 6.56
CA VAL A 28 -9.96 6.87 6.76
C VAL A 28 -10.40 6.32 5.41
N ALA A 29 -10.53 5.00 5.31
CA ALA A 29 -11.06 4.32 4.14
C ALA A 29 -12.49 4.79 3.85
N LYS A 30 -12.75 5.21 2.60
CA LYS A 30 -14.09 5.64 2.15
C LYS A 30 -14.82 4.52 1.45
N THR A 31 -14.07 3.60 0.85
CA THR A 31 -14.56 2.42 0.16
C THR A 31 -13.86 1.18 0.69
N SER A 32 -14.40 0.00 0.38
CA SER A 32 -13.79 -1.29 0.72
C SER A 32 -12.44 -1.52 0.02
N GLU A 33 -12.12 -0.71 -0.98
CA GLU A 33 -10.86 -0.79 -1.72
C GLU A 33 -9.79 0.14 -1.13
N ASP A 34 -10.14 1.11 -0.30
CA ASP A 34 -9.19 2.05 0.29
C ASP A 34 -8.41 1.41 1.44
N LEU A 35 -7.10 1.69 1.52
CA LEU A 35 -6.27 1.30 2.65
C LEU A 35 -6.47 2.30 3.78
N MET A 36 -6.96 1.81 4.92
CA MET A 36 -6.94 2.57 6.16
C MET A 36 -5.55 2.48 6.80
N PHE A 37 -5.07 3.62 7.28
CA PHE A 37 -3.81 3.72 8.04
C PHE A 37 -3.84 5.00 8.88
N LEU A 38 -3.07 5.01 9.96
CA LEU A 38 -2.86 6.16 10.82
C LEU A 38 -1.53 6.83 10.49
N LYS A 39 -1.39 8.09 10.89
CA LYS A 39 -0.13 8.82 10.80
C LYS A 39 0.99 8.01 11.47
N ASN A 40 2.14 7.98 10.81
CA ASN A 40 3.34 7.22 11.18
C ASN A 40 3.27 5.71 10.96
N ASP A 41 2.15 5.15 10.50
CA ASP A 41 2.12 3.75 10.08
C ASP A 41 3.10 3.51 8.93
N GLU A 42 3.82 2.39 9.01
CA GLU A 42 4.60 1.88 7.90
C GLU A 42 3.70 1.07 6.96
N ILE A 43 3.73 1.43 5.68
CA ILE A 43 2.96 0.79 4.63
C ILE A 43 3.94 0.10 3.68
N VAL A 44 3.71 -1.18 3.41
CA VAL A 44 4.44 -1.89 2.37
C VAL A 44 3.76 -1.61 1.03
N VAL A 45 4.51 -1.08 0.08
CA VAL A 45 4.02 -0.75 -1.26
C VAL A 45 4.09 -2.02 -2.11
N LEU A 46 2.97 -2.41 -2.70
CA LEU A 46 2.85 -3.66 -3.45
C LEU A 46 2.90 -3.42 -4.96
N LYS A 47 2.17 -2.41 -5.43
CA LYS A 47 2.01 -2.14 -6.87
C LYS A 47 1.62 -0.68 -7.10
N GLN A 48 2.14 -0.07 -8.17
CA GLN A 48 1.59 1.18 -8.70
C GLN A 48 0.42 0.86 -9.62
N LEU A 49 -0.72 1.50 -9.38
CA LEU A 49 -1.95 1.30 -10.15
C LEU A 49 -2.05 2.32 -11.29
N PRO A 50 -2.91 2.08 -12.30
CA PRO A 50 -3.21 3.07 -13.31
C PRO A 50 -3.80 4.33 -12.66
N GLY A 51 -3.24 5.48 -12.98
CA GLY A 51 -3.61 6.76 -12.37
C GLY A 51 -2.44 7.41 -11.62
N GLU A 52 -2.43 8.74 -11.61
CA GLU A 52 -1.34 9.49 -11.01
C GLU A 52 -1.30 9.31 -9.50
N GLY A 53 -0.20 8.74 -9.01
CA GLY A 53 0.07 8.60 -7.58
C GLY A 53 -0.85 7.62 -6.83
N LEU A 54 -1.49 6.65 -7.52
CA LEU A 54 -2.31 5.61 -6.90
C LEU A 54 -1.51 4.31 -6.73
N PHE A 55 -1.58 3.71 -5.55
CA PHE A 55 -0.82 2.51 -5.20
C PHE A 55 -1.68 1.49 -4.46
N LEU A 56 -1.34 0.22 -4.61
CA LEU A 56 -1.76 -0.85 -3.72
C LEU A 56 -0.74 -0.99 -2.60
N GLY A 57 -1.22 -0.97 -1.35
CA GLY A 57 -0.39 -1.10 -0.16
C GLY A 57 -0.90 -2.18 0.79
N TYR A 58 -0.06 -2.54 1.74
CA TYR A 58 -0.37 -3.42 2.86
C TYR A 58 -0.04 -2.73 4.17
N CYS A 59 -1.01 -2.68 5.07
CA CYS A 59 -0.88 -2.15 6.43
C CYS A 59 -1.74 -3.01 7.38
N ALA A 60 -1.19 -3.42 8.52
CA ALA A 60 -1.92 -4.11 9.58
C ALA A 60 -2.82 -5.29 9.12
N GLY A 61 -2.36 -6.10 8.14
CA GLY A 61 -3.13 -7.23 7.63
C GLY A 61 -4.13 -6.88 6.51
N VAL A 62 -4.29 -5.60 6.18
CA VAL A 62 -5.22 -5.12 5.15
C VAL A 62 -4.45 -4.77 3.89
N VAL A 63 -4.98 -5.18 2.73
CA VAL A 63 -4.53 -4.75 1.42
C VAL A 63 -5.54 -3.77 0.86
N GLY A 64 -5.07 -2.63 0.36
CA GLY A 64 -5.94 -1.59 -0.18
C GLY A 64 -5.19 -0.50 -0.93
N HIS A 65 -5.95 0.45 -1.47
CA HIS A 65 -5.45 1.56 -2.26
C HIS A 65 -5.06 2.75 -1.38
N PHE A 66 -3.94 3.38 -1.68
CA PHE A 66 -3.55 4.64 -1.06
C PHE A 66 -2.92 5.58 -2.09
N ARG A 67 -2.85 6.87 -1.75
CA ARG A 67 -2.27 7.90 -2.62
C ARG A 67 -0.88 8.32 -2.16
N ALA A 68 0.02 8.55 -3.10
CA ALA A 68 1.38 9.05 -2.84
C ALA A 68 1.39 10.32 -1.98
N LYS A 69 0.44 11.23 -2.17
CA LYS A 69 0.34 12.48 -1.39
C LYS A 69 0.11 12.28 0.11
N ALA A 70 -0.32 11.09 0.52
CA ALA A 70 -0.60 10.78 1.93
C ALA A 70 0.59 10.17 2.67
N VAL A 71 1.70 9.91 1.97
CA VAL A 71 2.82 9.14 2.50
C VAL A 71 4.17 9.76 2.13
N HIS A 72 5.20 9.34 2.84
CA HIS A 72 6.60 9.59 2.50
C HIS A 72 7.28 8.27 2.13
N PHE A 73 7.74 8.14 0.88
CA PHE A 73 8.46 6.95 0.43
C PHE A 73 9.89 6.94 0.97
N HIS A 74 10.31 5.82 1.56
CA HIS A 74 11.65 5.69 2.15
C HIS A 74 12.75 5.59 1.12
N SER A 75 12.44 5.09 -0.08
CA SER A 75 13.37 4.93 -1.18
C SER A 75 12.64 4.91 -2.52
N LYS A 76 13.40 4.91 -3.62
CA LYS A 76 12.84 4.63 -4.95
C LYS A 76 12.19 3.25 -4.95
N LEU A 77 10.97 3.16 -5.48
CA LEU A 77 10.25 1.89 -5.60
C LEU A 77 10.91 1.00 -6.66
N LYS A 78 10.98 -0.30 -6.38
CA LYS A 78 11.40 -1.32 -7.33
C LYS A 78 10.39 -1.37 -8.48
N LYS A 79 10.88 -1.54 -9.71
CA LYS A 79 9.99 -1.80 -10.85
C LYS A 79 9.40 -3.20 -10.68
N PRO A 80 8.10 -3.41 -10.94
CA PRO A 80 7.57 -4.75 -11.14
C PRO A 80 8.39 -5.39 -12.27
N MET A 81 8.98 -6.56 -12.02
CA MET A 81 9.62 -7.37 -13.06
C MET A 81 8.56 -8.03 -13.94
#